data_AF-A0A7K0SJN9-F1
#
_entry.id   AF-A0A7K0SJN9-F1
#
_cell.length_a   1.000
_cell.length_b   1.000
_cell.length_c   1.000
_cell.angle_alpha   90.00
_cell.angle_beta   90.00
_cell.angle_gamma   90.00
#
_symmetry.space_group_name_H-M   'P 1'
#
loop_
_entity.id
_entity.type
_entity.pdbx_description
1 polymer ?
#
loop_
_entity_poly.entity_id
_entity_poly.type
_entity_poly.pdbx_seq_one_letter_code
_entity_poly.pdbx_strand_id
1 'polypeptide(L)' 'LLSGGTDNKSLALLGIAGYGFAPLRLPADLDFPSLFHGVDERVPLDALDFGHRVLTDFLLNY' A
#
# COMPACT_ATOMS: atom_id res chain seq x y z
N LEU A 1 -6.36 -2.02 9.77
CA LEU A 1 -5.68 -3.33 9.77
C LEU A 1 -5.76 -3.87 8.34
N LEU A 2 -4.63 -4.08 7.66
CA LEU A 2 -4.62 -4.81 6.38
C LEU A 2 -5.06 -6.24 6.69
N SER A 3 -6.25 -6.61 6.23
CA SER A 3 -6.92 -7.87 6.60
C SER A 3 -6.38 -9.09 5.85
N GLY A 4 -5.46 -8.90 4.89
CA GLY A 4 -4.80 -9.97 4.15
C GLY A 4 -3.49 -10.40 4.80
N GLY A 5 -3.16 -11.68 4.71
CA GLY A 5 -1.81 -12.14 5.06
C GLY A 5 -0.80 -11.50 4.12
N THR A 6 0.20 -10.80 4.67
CA THR A 6 1.33 -10.26 3.90
C THR A 6 2.53 -11.20 3.97
N ASP A 7 3.45 -11.04 3.04
CA ASP A 7 4.78 -11.66 3.06
C ASP A 7 5.54 -11.43 4.39
N ASN A 8 5.30 -10.30 5.04
CA ASN A 8 5.87 -9.93 6.33
C ASN A 8 5.62 -10.98 7.42
N LYS A 9 4.53 -11.75 7.34
CA LYS A 9 4.26 -12.85 8.27
C LYS A 9 5.36 -13.92 8.21
N SER A 10 5.81 -14.26 7.02
CA SER A 10 6.87 -15.25 6.81
C SER A 10 8.24 -14.67 7.17
N LEU A 11 8.49 -13.41 6.82
CA LEU A 11 9.74 -12.72 7.12
C LEU A 11 9.97 -12.52 8.64
N ALA A 12 8.90 -12.29 9.40
CA ALA A 12 8.97 -12.20 10.86
C ALA A 12 9.52 -13.47 11.52
N LEU A 13 9.32 -14.66 10.93
CA LEU A 13 9.88 -15.92 11.43
C LEU A 13 11.41 -15.96 11.35
N LEU A 14 12.00 -15.16 10.48
CA LEU A 14 13.45 -15.00 10.34
C LEU A 14 14.00 -13.86 11.22
N GLY A 15 13.16 -13.25 12.06
CA GLY A 15 13.55 -12.11 12.90
C GLY A 15 13.64 -10.78 12.15
N ILE A 16 13.12 -10.69 10.92
CA ILE A 16 13.10 -9.46 10.12
C ILE A 16 11.87 -8.64 10.53
N ALA A 17 12.10 -7.42 11.03
CA ALA A 17 11.03 -6.46 11.26
C ALA A 17 10.61 -5.81 9.94
N GLY A 18 9.40 -6.08 9.47
CA GLY A 18 8.82 -5.36 8.33
C GLY A 18 7.60 -4.53 8.72
N TYR A 19 7.31 -3.54 7.87
CA TYR A 19 6.26 -2.57 8.06
C TYR A 19 5.44 -2.48 6.76
N GLY A 20 4.12 -2.62 6.87
CA GLY A 20 3.23 -2.46 5.72
C GLY A 20 3.03 -0.99 5.38
N PHE A 21 3.26 -0.64 4.12
CA PHE A 21 3.11 0.74 3.63
C PHE A 21 2.65 0.74 2.17
N ALA A 22 1.60 1.50 1.87
CA ALA A 22 1.08 1.70 0.52
C ALA A 22 0.72 3.20 0.36
N PRO A 23 1.59 4.03 -0.24
CA PRO A 23 1.40 5.48 -0.29
C PRO A 23 0.36 5.87 -1.33
N LEU A 24 -0.91 5.82 -0.97
CA LEU A 24 -2.00 6.25 -1.86
C LEU A 24 -2.64 7.53 -1.33
N ARG A 25 -2.70 8.57 -2.16
CA ARG A 25 -3.48 9.78 -1.89
C ARG A 25 -4.85 9.64 -2.55
N LEU A 26 -5.82 9.16 -1.79
CA LEU A 26 -7.14 8.79 -2.30
C LEU A 26 -8.17 9.93 -2.16
N PRO A 27 -9.16 10.02 -3.06
CA PRO A 27 -10.34 10.87 -2.87
C PRO A 27 -11.07 10.52 -1.57
N ALA A 28 -11.66 11.53 -0.92
CA ALA A 28 -12.32 11.36 0.38
C ALA A 28 -13.60 10.50 0.32
N ASP A 29 -14.21 10.40 -0.85
CA ASP A 29 -15.45 9.68 -1.13
C ASP A 29 -15.21 8.27 -1.70
N LEU A 30 -13.96 7.89 -1.97
CA LEU A 30 -13.64 6.54 -2.43
C LEU A 30 -13.72 5.54 -1.26
N ASP A 31 -14.65 4.60 -1.35
CA ASP A 31 -14.71 3.45 -0.44
C ASP A 31 -13.59 2.46 -0.74
N PHE A 32 -12.36 2.81 -0.39
CA PHE A 32 -11.18 2.01 -0.65
C PHE A 32 -11.20 0.63 0.04
N PRO A 33 -11.70 0.49 1.29
CA PRO A 33 -11.80 -0.82 1.93
C PRO A 33 -12.64 -1.84 1.17
N SER A 34 -13.72 -1.44 0.49
CA SER A 34 -14.52 -2.39 -0.29
C SER A 34 -13.86 -2.84 -1.59
N LEU A 35 -12.82 -2.16 -2.04
CA LEU A 35 -12.07 -2.51 -3.25
C LEU A 35 -11.05 -3.63 -3.03
N PHE A 36 -10.64 -3.93 -1.79
CA PHE A 36 -9.69 -5.02 -1.55
C PHE A 36 -10.26 -6.36 -2.03
N HIS A 37 -9.66 -6.93 -3.09
CA HIS A 37 -10.12 -8.17 -3.74
C HIS A 37 -11.55 -8.09 -4.31
N GLY A 38 -12.04 -6.87 -4.59
CA GLY A 38 -13.32 -6.64 -5.24
C GLY A 38 -13.27 -6.93 -6.74
N VAL A 39 -14.44 -7.20 -7.35
CA VAL A 39 -14.55 -7.46 -8.81
C VAL A 39 -14.04 -6.28 -9.64
N ASP A 40 -14.17 -5.06 -9.12
CA ASP A 40 -13.77 -3.81 -9.76
C ASP A 40 -12.71 -3.08 -8.93
N GLU A 41 -11.77 -3.85 -8.36
CA GLU A 41 -10.59 -3.31 -7.67
C GLU A 41 -9.83 -2.36 -8.60
N ARG A 42 -9.65 -1.11 -8.16
CA ARG A 42 -9.04 -0.06 -8.96
C ARG A 42 -8.46 1.03 -8.08
N VAL A 43 -7.62 1.88 -8.68
CA VAL A 43 -7.03 3.03 -8.02
C VAL A 43 -7.02 4.22 -8.99
N PRO A 44 -7.23 5.46 -8.51
CA PRO A 44 -7.02 6.65 -9.32
C PRO A 44 -5.56 6.76 -9.81
N LEU A 45 -5.37 7.19 -11.06
CA LEU A 45 -4.04 7.32 -11.66
C LEU A 45 -3.18 8.37 -10.94
N ASP A 46 -3.79 9.45 -10.45
CA ASP A 46 -3.10 10.48 -9.69
C ASP A 46 -2.61 9.98 -8.31
N ALA A 47 -3.33 9.04 -7.70
CA ALA A 47 -2.90 8.35 -6.49
C ALA A 47 -1.68 7.45 -6.77
N LEU A 48 -1.64 6.77 -7.93
CA LEU A 48 -0.49 5.98 -8.36
C LEU A 48 0.74 6.87 -8.62
N ASP A 49 0.57 7.98 -9.33
CA ASP A 49 1.65 8.94 -9.58
C ASP A 49 2.18 9.59 -8.29
N PHE A 50 1.28 9.86 -7.34
CA PHE A 50 1.68 10.31 -6.00
C PHE A 50 2.49 9.24 -5.28
N GLY A 51 1.99 8.00 -5.24
CA GLY A 51 2.65 6.90 -4.54
C GLY A 51 4.02 6.56 -5.09
N HIS A 52 4.18 6.56 -6.42
CA HIS A 52 5.48 6.38 -7.06
C HIS A 52 6.50 7.44 -6.60
N ARG A 53 6.12 8.72 -6.57
CA ARG A 53 7.02 9.79 -6.10
C ARG A 53 7.40 9.61 -4.65
N VAL A 54 6.44 9.31 -3.77
CA VAL A 54 6.70 9.07 -2.34
C VAL A 54 7.66 7.89 -2.14
N LEU A 55 7.45 6.79 -2.86
CA LEU A 55 8.33 5.62 -2.76
C LEU A 55 9.74 5.93 -3.29
N THR A 56 9.84 6.62 -4.43
CA THR A 56 11.12 7.05 -5.00
C THR A 56 11.87 7.96 -4.04
N ASP A 57 11.20 8.95 -3.44
CA ASP A 57 11.82 9.85 -2.47
C ASP A 57 12.25 9.12 -1.20
N PHE A 58 11.42 8.22 -0.68
CA PHE A 58 11.75 7.42 0.51
C PHE A 58 12.99 6.54 0.29
N LEU A 59 13.15 5.95 -0.90
CA LEU A 59 14.26 5.04 -1.19
C LEU A 59 15.57 5.76 -1.54
N LEU A 60 15.48 6.95 -2.15
CA LEU A 60 16.65 7.65 -2.68
C LEU A 60 17.14 8.81 -1.82
N ASN A 61 16.26 9.38 -0.99
CA ASN A 61 16.51 10.67 -0.33
C ASN A 61 16.30 10.66 1.19
N TYR A 62 15.99 9.52 1.80
CA TYR A 62 15.80 9.36 3.25
C TYR A 62 16.85 8.42 3.84
#